data_AF-A0A9E7UCQ7-F1
#
_entry.id   AF-A0A9E7UCQ7-F1
#
_cell.length_a   1.000
_cell.length_b   1.000
_cell.length_c   1.000
_cell.angle_alpha   90.00
_cell.angle_beta   90.00
_cell.angle_gamma   90.00
#
_symmetry.space_group_name_H-M   'P 1'
#
loop_
_entity.id
_entity.type
_entity.pdbx_description
1 polymer ?
#
loop_
_entity_poly.entity_id
_entity_poly.type
_entity_poly.pdbx_seq_one_letter_code
_entity_poly.pdbx_strand_id
1 'polypeptide(L)'
;MPTIEADAISGDTVESLEAVEGSGAGIRPVLDRYAAFVEAVTGFTPSDDLTADDCYRIGNRIEAFVEERHRAGEWDETVVEGYPVVESRSEVLALARLFRRCHEERVEERH
;
A
#
# COMPACT_ATOMS: atom_id res chain seq x y z
N MET A 1 -11.88 39.65 -9.91
CA MET A 1 -12.24 38.28 -9.52
C MET A 1 -10.95 37.48 -9.52
N PRO A 2 -10.45 36.98 -8.38
CA PRO A 2 -9.25 36.16 -8.38
C PRO A 2 -9.60 34.76 -8.86
N THR A 3 -8.86 34.31 -9.87
CA THR A 3 -8.82 32.94 -10.37
C THR A 3 -8.36 32.02 -9.23
N ILE A 4 -9.16 31.01 -8.91
CA ILE A 4 -8.76 29.96 -7.98
C ILE A 4 -7.69 29.14 -8.69
N GLU A 5 -6.45 29.23 -8.19
CA GLU A 5 -5.36 28.34 -8.57
C GLU A 5 -5.75 26.92 -8.16
N ALA A 6 -5.78 26.02 -9.15
CA ALA A 6 -5.90 24.59 -8.92
C ALA A 6 -4.60 24.14 -8.25
N ASP A 7 -4.65 23.98 -6.93
CA ASP A 7 -3.58 23.38 -6.14
C ASP A 7 -3.44 21.92 -6.58
N ALA A 8 -2.43 21.68 -7.42
CA ALA A 8 -2.03 20.36 -7.85
C ALA A 8 -1.32 19.67 -6.69
N ILE A 9 -2.09 19.07 -5.78
CA ILE A 9 -1.58 18.06 -4.85
C ILE A 9 -1.56 16.74 -5.62
N SER A 10 -0.55 16.56 -6.47
CA SER A 10 -0.29 15.30 -7.15
C SER A 10 1.22 15.14 -7.21
N GLY A 11 1.80 14.60 -6.13
CA GLY A 11 3.25 14.44 -6.02
C GLY A 11 3.79 13.96 -4.66
N ASP A 12 3.02 14.03 -3.57
CA ASP A 12 3.56 13.90 -2.19
C ASP A 12 3.34 12.52 -1.51
N THR A 13 2.82 11.52 -2.23
CA THR A 13 2.25 10.33 -1.56
C THR A 13 3.13 9.08 -1.66
N VAL A 14 3.90 8.94 -2.73
CA VAL A 14 4.98 7.93 -2.80
C VAL A 14 6.11 8.31 -1.84
N GLU A 15 6.47 9.59 -1.75
CA GLU A 15 7.41 10.09 -0.75
C GLU A 15 6.94 9.81 0.68
N SER A 16 5.63 9.90 0.95
CA SER A 16 5.08 9.53 2.27
C SER A 16 5.20 8.04 2.59
N LEU A 17 5.04 7.13 1.61
CA LEU A 17 5.24 5.69 1.83
C LEU A 17 6.73 5.34 1.99
N GLU A 18 7.60 5.93 1.17
CA GLU A 18 9.06 5.76 1.30
C GLU A 18 9.59 6.39 2.59
N ALA A 19 8.98 7.48 3.06
CA ALA A 19 9.25 8.07 4.37
C ALA A 19 8.81 7.14 5.51
N VAL A 20 7.68 6.43 5.40
CA VAL A 20 7.33 5.36 6.35
C VAL A 20 8.35 4.23 6.29
N GLU A 21 8.81 3.85 5.10
CA GLU A 21 9.89 2.88 4.94
C GLU A 21 11.23 3.34 5.57
N GLY A 22 11.49 4.65 5.66
CA GLY A 22 12.75 5.19 6.20
C GLY A 22 12.71 5.67 7.65
N SER A 23 11.53 5.98 8.20
CA SER A 23 11.40 6.74 9.47
C SER A 23 11.21 5.88 10.72
N GLY A 24 11.01 4.56 10.57
CA GLY A 24 10.63 3.70 11.70
C GLY A 24 9.23 4.01 12.25
N ALA A 25 8.44 4.82 11.54
CA ALA A 25 7.01 4.93 11.79
C ALA A 25 6.39 3.56 11.50
N GLY A 26 5.82 2.91 12.52
CA GLY A 26 5.21 1.59 12.36
C GLY A 26 4.12 1.60 11.29
N ILE A 27 3.79 0.43 10.74
CA ILE A 27 2.84 0.24 9.60
C ILE A 27 1.43 0.84 9.78
N ARG A 28 1.09 1.30 10.99
CA ARG A 28 -0.27 1.71 11.36
C ARG A 28 -0.86 2.88 10.54
N PRO A 29 -0.19 4.03 10.35
CA PRO A 29 -0.73 5.13 9.56
C PRO A 29 -0.99 4.73 8.11
N VAL A 30 -0.22 3.76 7.59
CA VAL A 30 -0.44 3.19 6.27
C VAL A 30 -1.70 2.34 6.26
N LEU A 31 -1.90 1.47 7.25
CA LEU A 31 -3.14 0.69 7.35
C LEU A 31 -4.37 1.57 7.46
N ASP A 32 -4.34 2.63 8.28
CA ASP A 32 -5.49 3.52 8.43
C ASP A 32 -5.89 4.19 7.09
N ARG A 33 -4.90 4.52 6.24
CA ARG A 33 -5.14 5.11 4.92
C ARG A 33 -5.60 4.08 3.89
N TYR A 34 -4.93 2.92 3.83
CA TYR A 34 -5.09 1.94 2.76
C TYR A 34 -5.96 0.73 3.15
N ALA A 35 -6.60 0.74 4.33
CA ALA A 35 -7.42 -0.38 4.82
C ALA A 35 -8.45 -0.88 3.80
N ALA A 36 -9.19 0.05 3.16
CA ALA A 36 -10.19 -0.31 2.16
C ALA A 36 -9.58 -0.98 0.92
N PHE A 37 -8.41 -0.53 0.47
CA PHE A 37 -7.69 -1.15 -0.63
C PHE A 37 -7.16 -2.54 -0.25
N VAL A 38 -6.53 -2.65 0.92
CA VAL A 38 -6.01 -3.91 1.46
C VAL A 38 -7.13 -4.93 1.58
N GLU A 39 -8.27 -4.56 2.16
CA GLU A 39 -9.42 -5.44 2.29
C GLU A 39 -9.99 -5.86 0.93
N ALA A 40 -10.13 -4.93 -0.02
CA ALA A 40 -10.65 -5.23 -1.35
C ALA A 40 -9.75 -6.19 -2.15
N VAL A 41 -8.42 -6.02 -2.07
CA VAL A 41 -7.46 -6.83 -2.84
C VAL A 41 -7.16 -8.16 -2.17
N THR A 42 -7.08 -8.18 -0.84
CA THR A 42 -6.59 -9.35 -0.11
C THR A 42 -7.71 -10.16 0.54
N GLY A 43 -8.89 -9.58 0.72
CA GLY A 43 -9.99 -10.15 1.51
C GLY A 43 -9.71 -10.17 3.02
N PHE A 44 -8.61 -9.54 3.48
CA PHE A 44 -8.27 -9.42 4.88
C PHE A 44 -8.60 -8.01 5.39
N THR A 45 -9.40 -7.94 6.45
CA THR A 45 -9.53 -6.72 7.25
C THR A 45 -8.31 -6.63 8.17
N PRO A 46 -7.37 -5.68 7.95
CA PRO A 46 -6.17 -5.59 8.77
C PRO A 46 -6.52 -5.24 10.22
N SER A 47 -6.00 -6.02 11.17
CA SER A 47 -6.16 -5.78 12.60
C SER A 47 -5.18 -4.71 13.09
N ASP A 48 -5.46 -4.17 14.29
CA ASP A 48 -4.57 -3.21 14.95
C ASP A 48 -3.22 -3.84 15.35
N ASP A 49 -3.20 -5.16 15.56
CA ASP A 49 -2.00 -5.94 15.80
C ASP A 49 -1.83 -6.97 14.68
N LEU A 50 -1.04 -6.62 13.66
CA LEU A 50 -0.70 -7.53 12.57
C LEU A 50 0.39 -8.49 13.01
N THR A 51 0.13 -9.79 12.94
CA THR A 51 1.19 -10.79 13.15
C THR A 51 2.13 -10.84 11.93
N ALA A 52 3.28 -11.49 12.09
CA ALA A 52 4.18 -11.79 10.98
C ALA A 52 3.45 -12.53 9.84
N ASP A 53 2.57 -13.47 10.18
CA ASP A 53 1.77 -14.22 9.20
C ASP A 53 0.76 -13.34 8.47
N ASP A 54 0.17 -12.35 9.15
CA ASP A 54 -0.76 -11.41 8.53
C ASP A 54 -0.03 -10.49 7.55
N CYS A 55 1.13 -9.95 7.95
CA CYS A 55 1.96 -9.14 7.06
C CYS A 55 2.41 -9.93 5.82
N TYR A 56 2.81 -11.20 5.99
CA TYR A 56 3.13 -12.09 4.86
C TYR A 56 1.94 -12.30 3.93
N ARG A 57 0.76 -12.63 4.48
CA ARG A 57 -0.45 -12.89 3.69
C ARG A 57 -0.89 -11.67 2.90
N ILE A 58 -0.92 -10.50 3.53
CA ILE A 58 -1.32 -9.26 2.89
C ILE A 58 -0.32 -8.91 1.77
N GLY A 59 0.98 -8.91 2.06
CA GLY A 59 2.02 -8.63 1.06
C GLY A 59 1.92 -9.55 -0.16
N ASN A 60 1.87 -10.86 0.06
CA ASN A 60 1.79 -11.85 -1.01
C ASN A 60 0.51 -11.71 -1.86
N ARG A 61 -0.62 -11.31 -1.25
CA ARG A 61 -1.88 -11.07 -1.99
C ARG A 61 -1.81 -9.81 -2.85
N ILE A 62 -1.17 -8.75 -2.36
CA ILE A 62 -0.94 -7.53 -3.16
C ILE A 62 0.01 -7.83 -4.32
N GLU A 63 1.09 -8.60 -4.09
CA GLU A 63 1.99 -9.05 -5.16
C GLU A 63 1.25 -9.89 -6.21
N ALA A 64 0.42 -10.85 -5.77
CA ALA A 64 -0.39 -11.65 -6.68
C ALA A 64 -1.38 -10.80 -7.51
N PHE A 65 -1.96 -9.75 -6.92
CA PHE A 65 -2.80 -8.80 -7.65
C PHE A 65 -2.02 -8.06 -8.74
N VAL A 66 -0.81 -7.57 -8.41
CA VAL A 66 0.08 -6.92 -9.38
C VAL A 66 0.42 -7.87 -10.53
N GLU A 67 0.83 -9.10 -10.22
CA GLU A 67 1.16 -10.10 -11.23
C GLU A 67 -0.04 -10.47 -12.11
N GLU A 68 -1.23 -10.62 -11.54
CA GLU A 68 -2.45 -10.92 -12.29
C GLU A 68 -2.76 -9.83 -13.32
N ARG A 69 -2.70 -8.55 -12.88
CA ARG A 69 -2.93 -7.41 -13.78
C ARG A 69 -1.86 -7.30 -14.86
N HIS A 70 -0.60 -7.58 -14.53
CA HIS A 70 0.47 -7.68 -15.53
C HIS A 70 0.19 -8.79 -16.55
N ARG A 71 -0.20 -9.99 -16.10
CA ARG A 71 -0.50 -11.13 -16.99
C ARG A 71 -1.72 -10.87 -17.88
N ALA A 72 -2.71 -10.12 -17.39
CA ALA A 72 -3.86 -9.69 -18.16
C ALA A 72 -3.56 -8.54 -19.15
N GLY A 73 -2.39 -7.89 -19.04
CA GLY A 73 -2.07 -6.69 -19.82
C GLY A 73 -2.78 -5.43 -19.34
N GLU A 74 -3.31 -5.45 -18.12
CA GLU A 74 -4.12 -4.38 -17.49
C GLU A 74 -3.32 -3.56 -16.46
N TRP A 75 -1.98 -3.70 -16.45
CA TRP A 75 -1.13 -2.93 -15.54
C TRP A 75 -0.80 -1.53 -16.09
N ASP A 76 -1.82 -0.71 -16.23
CA ASP A 76 -1.71 0.70 -16.61
C ASP A 76 -2.29 1.63 -15.54
N GLU A 77 -2.37 2.93 -15.83
CA GLU A 77 -2.84 3.94 -14.87
C GLU A 77 -4.29 3.74 -14.42
N THR A 78 -5.11 3.02 -15.21
CA THR A 78 -6.51 2.76 -14.88
C THR A 78 -6.68 1.70 -13.79
N VAL A 79 -5.64 0.91 -13.49
CA VAL A 79 -5.70 -0.17 -12.49
C VAL A 79 -6.07 0.31 -11.08
N VAL A 80 -5.82 1.60 -10.80
CA VAL A 80 -6.12 2.23 -9.51
C VAL A 80 -7.43 3.02 -9.50
N GLU A 81 -8.09 3.22 -10.66
CA GLU A 81 -9.35 4.00 -10.74
C GLU A 81 -10.48 3.40 -9.87
N GLY A 82 -10.45 2.09 -9.64
CA GLY A 82 -11.39 1.41 -8.73
C GLY A 82 -11.09 1.60 -7.24
N TYR A 83 -9.98 2.25 -6.89
CA TYR A 83 -9.45 2.35 -5.53
C TYR A 83 -9.10 3.81 -5.20
N PRO A 84 -10.07 4.63 -4.75
CA PRO A 84 -9.90 6.08 -4.62
C PRO A 84 -8.84 6.51 -3.58
N VAL A 85 -8.38 5.60 -2.73
CA VAL A 85 -7.31 5.84 -1.74
C VAL A 85 -5.91 5.57 -2.29
N VAL A 86 -5.81 4.95 -3.47
CA VAL A 86 -4.56 4.62 -4.15
C VAL A 86 -4.42 5.54 -5.35
N GLU A 87 -3.37 6.35 -5.37
CA GLU A 87 -3.20 7.41 -6.37
C GLU A 87 -2.33 6.95 -7.54
N SER A 88 -1.57 5.86 -7.36
CA SER A 88 -0.70 5.35 -8.43
C SER A 88 -0.35 3.86 -8.31
N ARG A 89 0.07 3.28 -9.43
CA ARG A 89 0.68 1.94 -9.47
C ARG A 89 1.89 1.81 -8.55
N SER A 90 2.66 2.88 -8.40
CA SER A 90 3.85 2.90 -7.55
C SER A 90 3.49 2.73 -6.06
N GLU A 91 2.35 3.28 -5.62
CA GLU A 91 1.85 3.07 -4.25
C GLU A 91 1.49 1.61 -3.98
N VAL A 92 0.86 0.92 -4.95
CA VAL A 92 0.56 -0.51 -4.84
C VAL A 92 1.85 -1.33 -4.65
N LEU A 93 2.88 -1.03 -5.45
CA LEU A 93 4.18 -1.69 -5.34
C LEU A 93 4.89 -1.36 -4.01
N ALA A 94 4.78 -0.12 -3.54
CA ALA A 94 5.32 0.29 -2.25
C ALA A 94 4.61 -0.43 -1.09
N LEU A 95 3.27 -0.59 -1.15
CA LEU A 95 2.52 -1.36 -0.17
C LEU A 95 2.99 -2.83 -0.11
N ALA A 96 3.17 -3.49 -1.25
CA ALA A 96 3.69 -4.85 -1.29
C ALA A 96 5.05 -4.96 -0.56
N ARG A 97 5.99 -4.05 -0.87
CA ARG A 97 7.30 -4.00 -0.21
C ARG A 97 7.22 -3.72 1.28
N LEU A 98 6.33 -2.81 1.69
CA LEU A 98 6.11 -2.46 3.09
C LEU A 98 5.64 -3.68 3.90
N PHE A 99 4.67 -4.44 3.39
CA PHE A 99 4.18 -5.64 4.07
C PHE A 99 5.21 -6.76 4.13
N ARG A 100 6.06 -6.89 3.11
CA ARG A 100 7.21 -7.80 3.16
C ARG A 100 8.18 -7.41 4.29
N ARG A 101 8.48 -6.12 4.43
CA ARG A 101 9.33 -5.64 5.52
C ARG A 101 8.68 -5.82 6.89
N CYS A 102 7.39 -5.52 7.02
CA CYS A 102 6.65 -5.79 8.26
C CYS A 102 6.79 -7.27 8.67
N HIS A 103 6.70 -8.20 7.72
CA HIS A 103 6.92 -9.61 8.01
C HIS A 103 8.34 -9.86 8.53
N GLU A 104 9.36 -9.34 7.85
CA GLU A 104 10.77 -9.46 8.25
C GLU A 104 11.00 -8.93 9.68
N GLU A 105 10.56 -7.71 9.97
CA GLU A 105 10.68 -7.07 11.29
C GLU A 105 9.97 -7.88 12.38
N ARG A 106 8.74 -8.34 12.13
CA ARG A 106 7.96 -9.13 13.10
C ARG A 106 8.52 -10.54 13.32
N VAL A 107 9.25 -11.10 12.34
CA VAL A 107 9.96 -12.36 12.52
C VAL A 107 11.18 -12.14 13.39
N GLU A 108 11.95 -11.07 13.15
CA GLU A 108 13.15 -10.72 13.93
C GLU A 108 12.82 -10.42 15.41
N GLU A 109 11.72 -9.73 15.69
CA GLU A 109 11.26 -9.43 17.07
C GLU A 109 10.87 -10.68 17.89
N ARG A 110 10.64 -11.84 17.25
CA ARG A 110 10.29 -13.10 17.93
C ARG A 110 11.50 -13.94 18.34
N HIS A 111 12.72 -13.49 18.05
CA HIS A 111 13.99 -14.17 18.37
C HIS A 111 14.74 -13.48 19.52
#